data_AF-A0A507R0M1-F1
#
_entry.id   AF-A0A507R0M1-F1
#
_cell.length_a   1.000
_cell.length_b   1.000
_cell.length_c   1.000
_cell.angle_alpha   90.00
_cell.angle_beta   90.00
_cell.angle_gamma   90.00
#
_symmetry.space_group_name_H-M   'P 1'
#
loop_
_entity.id
_entity.type
_entity.pdbx_description
1 polymer ?
#
loop_
_entity_poly.entity_id
_entity_poly.type
_entity_poly.pdbx_seq_one_letter_code
_entity_poly.pdbx_strand_id
1 'polypeptide(L)'
;MQLFLIGYIVIEICEIFTVGGFPLDTDVRKGFSAVHLAAITATIWILFLNAIVGFQLLDDGTPASIGLFLASALVLFIGTGYIALDTGFSWTGQFDSSLSGSHRNIALYVLYQLFPLVCIFFYYVLQAFVVIRILGEIRPMLTLTLAAVLFAIGQVFTYLISPHLCSASHGRINGALFETLFTLLAVVAVWLFWSSITEDDWPVPSGVEGYDN
;
A
#
# COMPACT_ATOMS: atom_id res chain seq x y z
N MET A 1 -2.93 -8.09 8.76
CA MET A 1 -1.73 -7.24 8.85
C MET A 1 -0.45 -7.91 8.34
N GLN A 2 -0.11 -9.13 8.76
CA GLN A 2 1.13 -9.81 8.31
C GLN A 2 1.28 -9.91 6.78
N LEU A 3 0.22 -10.34 6.07
CA LEU A 3 0.24 -10.40 4.59
C LEU A 3 0.51 -9.03 3.94
N PHE A 4 -0.01 -7.95 4.53
CA PHE A 4 0.25 -6.59 4.05
C PHE A 4 1.72 -6.21 4.22
N LEU A 5 2.32 -6.49 5.38
CA LEU A 5 3.74 -6.21 5.62
C LEU A 5 4.66 -7.05 4.74
N ILE A 6 4.31 -8.32 4.48
CA ILE A 6 5.04 -9.17 3.52
C ILE A 6 4.95 -8.57 2.11
N GLY A 7 3.75 -8.15 1.68
CA GLY A 7 3.57 -7.45 0.41
C GLY A 7 4.41 -6.17 0.33
N TYR A 8 4.46 -5.39 1.41
CA TYR A 8 5.28 -4.19 1.50
C TYR A 8 6.78 -4.48 1.37
N ILE A 9 7.29 -5.57 1.97
CA ILE A 9 8.68 -5.99 1.76
C ILE A 9 8.96 -6.28 0.28
N VAL A 10 8.03 -6.91 -0.44
CA VAL A 10 8.17 -7.17 -1.88
C VAL A 10 8.19 -5.86 -2.68
N ILE A 11 7.35 -4.89 -2.31
CA ILE A 11 7.35 -3.54 -2.89
C ILE A 11 8.73 -2.90 -2.73
N GLU A 12 9.25 -2.82 -1.51
CA GLU A 12 10.53 -2.19 -1.19
C GLU A 12 11.71 -2.82 -1.95
N ILE A 13 11.74 -4.16 -2.06
CA ILE A 13 12.75 -4.85 -2.87
C ILE A 13 12.68 -4.41 -4.33
N CYS A 14 11.47 -4.31 -4.90
CA CYS A 14 11.31 -3.87 -6.28
C CYS A 14 11.59 -2.37 -6.43
N GLU A 15 11.30 -1.57 -5.41
CA GLU A 15 11.53 -0.13 -5.38
C GLU A 15 13.01 0.21 -5.53
N ILE A 16 13.89 -0.52 -4.84
CA ILE A 16 15.34 -0.41 -4.97
C ILE A 16 15.78 -0.48 -6.44
N PHE A 17 15.23 -1.43 -7.20
CA PHE A 17 15.63 -1.67 -8.59
C PHE A 17 14.88 -0.81 -9.62
N THR A 18 13.81 -0.12 -9.21
CA THR A 18 12.99 0.69 -10.13
C THR A 18 13.27 2.18 -10.00
N VAL A 19 13.28 2.70 -8.78
CA VAL A 19 13.49 4.14 -8.49
C VAL A 19 14.80 4.42 -7.77
N GLY A 20 15.47 3.40 -7.22
CA GLY A 20 16.72 3.56 -6.45
C GLY A 20 17.96 3.99 -7.26
N GLY A 21 17.84 4.20 -8.58
CA GLY A 21 18.91 4.75 -9.41
C GLY A 21 20.07 3.79 -9.71
N PHE A 22 19.90 2.49 -9.45
CA PHE A 22 20.89 1.47 -9.81
C PHE A 22 21.02 1.34 -11.33
N PRO A 23 22.25 1.26 -11.86
CA PRO A 23 22.48 1.07 -13.29
C PRO A 23 22.12 -0.37 -13.66
N LEU A 24 20.88 -0.56 -14.12
CA LEU A 24 20.36 -1.84 -14.60
C LEU A 24 20.18 -1.82 -16.11
N ASP A 25 20.31 -3.00 -16.70
CA ASP A 25 19.83 -3.23 -18.05
C ASP A 25 18.35 -2.84 -18.18
N THR A 26 17.99 -2.31 -19.35
CA THR A 26 16.66 -1.74 -19.58
C THR A 26 15.55 -2.78 -19.43
N ASP A 27 15.80 -4.01 -19.88
CA ASP A 27 14.80 -5.07 -19.80
C ASP A 27 14.65 -5.59 -18.37
N VAL A 28 15.74 -5.66 -17.61
CA VAL A 28 15.70 -5.95 -16.17
C VAL A 28 14.88 -4.90 -15.42
N ARG A 29 15.11 -3.61 -15.70
CA ARG A 29 14.37 -2.51 -15.08
C ARG A 29 12.87 -2.55 -15.43
N LYS A 30 12.50 -2.89 -16.66
CA LYS A 30 11.10 -3.09 -17.06
C LYS A 30 10.45 -4.24 -16.29
N GLY A 31 11.16 -5.37 -16.15
CA GLY A 31 10.70 -6.53 -15.38
C GLY A 31 10.42 -6.16 -13.91
N PHE A 32 11.38 -5.51 -13.23
CA PHE A 32 11.17 -5.03 -11.87
C PHE A 32 10.05 -3.99 -11.78
N SER A 33 9.91 -3.10 -12.76
CA SER A 33 8.81 -2.12 -12.78
C SER A 33 7.45 -2.82 -12.85
N ALA A 34 7.31 -3.86 -13.66
CA ALA A 34 6.07 -4.60 -13.75
C ALA A 34 5.70 -5.32 -12.44
N VAL A 35 6.68 -5.97 -11.80
CA VAL A 35 6.49 -6.62 -10.49
C VAL A 35 6.19 -5.58 -9.42
N HIS A 36 6.87 -4.43 -9.44
CA HIS A 36 6.66 -3.34 -8.49
C HIS A 36 5.22 -2.83 -8.53
N LEU A 37 4.73 -2.49 -9.72
CA LEU A 37 3.36 -2.00 -9.93
C LEU A 37 2.32 -3.05 -9.50
N ALA A 38 2.54 -4.32 -9.87
CA ALA A 38 1.68 -5.43 -9.47
C ALA A 38 1.63 -5.65 -7.95
N ALA A 39 2.79 -5.57 -7.29
CA ALA A 39 2.92 -5.71 -5.85
C ALA A 39 2.19 -4.58 -5.11
N ILE A 40 2.29 -3.33 -5.59
CA ILE A 40 1.57 -2.19 -5.02
C ILE A 40 0.06 -2.40 -5.08
N THR A 41 -0.49 -2.74 -6.25
CA THR A 41 -1.92 -2.99 -6.42
C THR A 41 -2.41 -4.13 -5.50
N ALA A 42 -1.69 -5.25 -5.47
CA ALA A 42 -2.06 -6.41 -4.67
C ALA A 42 -1.96 -6.14 -3.15
N THR A 43 -0.93 -5.43 -2.71
CA THR A 43 -0.70 -5.12 -1.28
C THR A 43 -1.73 -4.14 -0.75
N ILE A 44 -2.09 -3.11 -1.54
CA ILE A 44 -3.14 -2.16 -1.14
C ILE A 44 -4.51 -2.85 -1.13
N TRP A 45 -4.76 -3.78 -2.03
CA TRP A 45 -5.96 -4.62 -1.97
C TRP A 45 -6.02 -5.47 -0.68
N ILE A 46 -4.90 -6.08 -0.29
CA ILE A 46 -4.79 -6.81 0.99
C ILE A 46 -5.05 -5.88 2.18
N LEU A 47 -4.54 -4.64 2.15
CA LEU A 47 -4.81 -3.64 3.18
C LEU A 47 -6.30 -3.34 3.29
N PHE A 48 -6.98 -3.12 2.16
CA PHE A 48 -8.42 -2.90 2.11
C PHE A 48 -9.21 -4.08 2.65
N LEU A 49 -8.90 -5.31 2.23
CA LEU A 49 -9.55 -6.51 2.76
C LEU A 49 -9.34 -6.66 4.28
N ASN A 50 -8.19 -6.22 4.81
CA ASN A 50 -7.96 -6.23 6.25
C ASN A 50 -8.94 -5.32 7.02
N ALA A 51 -9.42 -4.22 6.43
CA ALA A 51 -10.50 -3.42 7.03
C ALA A 51 -11.84 -4.15 7.02
N ILE A 52 -12.17 -4.91 5.97
CA ILE A 52 -13.43 -5.68 5.90
C ILE A 52 -13.48 -6.76 6.98
N VAL A 53 -12.36 -7.46 7.21
CA VAL A 53 -12.26 -8.47 8.28
C VAL A 53 -12.46 -7.83 9.67
N GLY A 54 -12.06 -6.57 9.85
CA GLY A 54 -12.31 -5.83 11.09
C GLY A 54 -13.79 -5.62 11.44
N PHE A 55 -14.70 -5.71 10.46
CA PHE A 55 -16.16 -5.70 10.70
C PHE A 55 -16.73 -7.08 11.06
N GLN A 56 -15.88 -8.10 11.20
CA GLN A 56 -16.27 -9.48 11.44
C GLN A 56 -17.25 -10.04 10.39
N LEU A 57 -17.27 -9.44 9.18
CA LEU A 57 -18.04 -9.96 8.04
C LEU A 57 -17.41 -11.24 7.47
N LEU A 58 -16.13 -11.44 7.73
CA LEU A 58 -15.36 -12.62 7.39
C LEU A 58 -14.57 -13.03 8.63
N ASP A 59 -14.63 -14.31 8.99
CA ASP A 59 -13.89 -14.85 10.12
C ASP A 59 -12.38 -14.73 9.86
N ASP A 60 -11.70 -13.92 10.68
CA ASP A 60 -10.26 -13.73 10.61
C ASP A 60 -9.53 -15.05 10.88
N GLY A 61 -8.41 -15.29 10.19
CA GLY A 61 -7.57 -16.47 10.37
C GLY A 61 -8.13 -17.80 9.85
N THR A 62 -9.34 -17.84 9.28
CA THR A 62 -9.85 -19.06 8.64
C THR A 62 -9.11 -19.37 7.33
N PRO A 63 -8.94 -20.64 6.95
CA PRO A 63 -8.36 -21.00 5.65
C PRO A 63 -9.11 -20.37 4.46
N ALA A 64 -10.41 -20.16 4.61
CA ALA A 64 -11.24 -19.50 3.62
C ALA A 64 -10.92 -18.01 3.48
N SER A 65 -10.75 -17.27 4.59
CA SER A 65 -10.38 -15.85 4.53
C SER A 65 -8.95 -15.66 4.02
N ILE A 66 -8.00 -16.49 4.46
CA ILE A 66 -6.63 -16.48 3.92
C ILE A 66 -6.63 -16.80 2.43
N GLY A 67 -7.39 -17.83 2.01
CA GLY A 67 -7.54 -18.19 0.61
C GLY A 67 -8.14 -17.06 -0.23
N LEU A 68 -9.15 -16.36 0.29
CA LEU A 68 -9.75 -15.21 -0.39
C LEU A 68 -8.74 -14.08 -0.57
N PHE A 69 -7.98 -13.72 0.48
CA PHE A 69 -6.95 -12.70 0.40
C PHE A 69 -5.90 -13.04 -0.64
N LEU A 70 -5.33 -14.24 -0.57
CA LEU A 70 -4.26 -14.67 -1.47
C LEU A 70 -4.75 -14.80 -2.91
N ALA A 71 -5.90 -15.44 -3.15
CA ALA A 71 -6.40 -15.65 -4.50
C ALA A 71 -6.78 -14.33 -5.18
N SER A 72 -7.48 -13.44 -4.47
CA SER A 72 -7.89 -12.14 -5.05
C SER A 72 -6.70 -11.20 -5.26
N ALA A 73 -5.74 -11.17 -4.32
CA ALA A 73 -4.49 -10.43 -4.49
C ALA A 73 -3.66 -10.99 -5.66
N LEU A 74 -3.61 -12.31 -5.83
CA LEU A 74 -2.89 -12.96 -6.93
C LEU A 74 -3.50 -12.61 -8.29
N VAL A 75 -4.83 -12.56 -8.40
CA VAL A 75 -5.50 -12.12 -9.63
C VAL A 75 -5.11 -10.67 -9.98
N LEU A 76 -5.12 -9.77 -9.00
CA LEU A 76 -4.72 -8.37 -9.22
C LEU A 76 -3.23 -8.23 -9.54
N PHE A 77 -2.38 -9.02 -8.89
CA PHE A 77 -0.95 -9.06 -9.14
C PHE A 77 -0.66 -9.54 -10.56
N ILE A 78 -1.22 -10.69 -10.96
CA ILE A 78 -1.04 -11.24 -12.32
C ILE A 78 -1.62 -10.29 -13.36
N GLY A 79 -2.83 -9.76 -13.14
CA GLY A 79 -3.49 -8.87 -14.09
C GLY A 79 -2.70 -7.57 -14.32
N THR A 80 -2.30 -6.89 -13.24
CA THR A 80 -1.53 -5.65 -13.32
C THR A 80 -0.13 -5.91 -13.88
N GLY A 81 0.52 -6.99 -13.42
CA GLY A 81 1.86 -7.38 -13.87
C GLY A 81 1.89 -7.75 -15.35
N TYR A 82 0.88 -8.48 -15.83
CA TYR A 82 0.74 -8.81 -17.25
C TYR A 82 0.64 -7.55 -18.11
N ILE A 83 -0.24 -6.61 -17.74
CA ILE A 83 -0.40 -5.35 -18.47
C ILE A 83 0.89 -4.54 -18.46
N ALA A 84 1.58 -4.48 -17.32
CA ALA A 84 2.85 -3.76 -17.20
C ALA A 84 3.97 -4.40 -18.03
N LEU A 85 4.09 -5.74 -18.03
CA LEU A 85 5.05 -6.47 -18.86
C LEU A 85 4.75 -6.28 -20.34
N ASP A 86 3.50 -6.45 -20.76
CA ASP A 86 3.12 -6.28 -22.17
C ASP A 86 3.32 -4.83 -22.63
N THR A 87 3.10 -3.84 -21.77
CA THR A 87 3.43 -2.43 -22.06
C THR A 87 4.94 -2.22 -22.19
N GLY A 88 5.78 -2.82 -21.33
CA GLY A 88 7.22 -2.61 -21.34
C GLY A 88 7.97 -3.38 -22.45
N PHE A 89 7.47 -4.57 -22.82
CA PHE A 89 8.10 -5.49 -23.76
C PHE A 89 7.37 -5.61 -25.10
N SER A 90 6.18 -5.04 -25.24
CA SER A 90 5.37 -5.09 -26.47
C SER A 90 5.17 -6.52 -27.00
N TRP A 91 4.90 -7.48 -26.11
CA TRP A 91 4.74 -8.90 -26.50
C TRP A 91 3.56 -9.12 -27.44
N THR A 92 2.44 -8.46 -27.18
CA THR A 92 1.21 -8.57 -27.97
C THR A 92 0.92 -7.33 -28.82
N GLY A 93 1.60 -6.22 -28.53
CA GLY A 93 1.40 -4.92 -29.18
C GLY A 93 0.11 -4.18 -28.76
N GLN A 94 -0.70 -4.75 -27.86
CA GLN A 94 -1.99 -4.15 -27.48
C GLN A 94 -1.84 -2.78 -26.82
N PHE A 95 -0.78 -2.59 -26.03
CA PHE A 95 -0.51 -1.34 -25.30
C PHE A 95 0.50 -0.41 -25.99
N ASP A 96 0.96 -0.73 -27.21
CA ASP A 96 2.01 0.07 -27.90
C ASP A 96 1.56 1.50 -28.21
N SER A 97 0.25 1.72 -28.35
CA SER A 97 -0.31 3.07 -28.48
C SER A 97 0.05 3.96 -27.29
N SER A 98 0.29 3.39 -26.11
CA SER A 98 0.72 4.10 -24.90
C SER A 98 2.22 4.44 -24.86
N LEU A 99 3.03 3.87 -25.76
CA LEU A 99 4.47 4.17 -25.84
C LEU A 99 4.77 5.42 -26.68
N SER A 100 3.78 5.90 -27.45
CA SER A 100 3.90 7.08 -28.30
C SER A 100 3.13 8.29 -27.73
N GLY A 101 3.53 9.51 -28.11
CA GLY A 101 2.86 10.75 -27.71
C GLY A 101 3.06 11.08 -26.23
N SER A 102 1.96 11.13 -25.46
CA SER A 102 1.96 11.58 -24.05
C SER A 102 2.16 10.44 -23.03
N HIS A 103 2.61 9.26 -23.46
CA HIS A 103 2.84 8.09 -22.60
C HIS A 103 1.61 7.67 -21.77
N ARG A 104 0.41 7.73 -22.36
CA ARG A 104 -0.85 7.53 -21.63
C ARG A 104 -1.29 6.06 -21.67
N ASN A 105 -1.06 5.34 -20.57
CA ASN A 105 -1.60 3.99 -20.37
C ASN A 105 -2.76 4.02 -19.35
N ILE A 106 -4.00 3.95 -19.85
CA ILE A 106 -5.20 4.06 -19.00
C ILE A 106 -5.37 2.83 -18.09
N ALA A 107 -5.02 1.64 -18.59
CA ALA A 107 -5.16 0.41 -17.82
C ALA A 107 -4.25 0.42 -16.58
N LEU A 108 -2.97 0.76 -16.77
CA LEU A 108 -2.03 0.92 -15.65
C LEU A 108 -2.43 2.07 -14.74
N TYR A 109 -2.85 3.22 -15.28
CA TYR A 109 -3.35 4.32 -14.47
C TYR A 109 -4.50 3.88 -13.54
N VAL A 110 -5.46 3.12 -14.06
CA VAL A 110 -6.59 2.64 -13.25
C VAL A 110 -6.13 1.62 -12.21
N LEU A 111 -5.38 0.60 -12.61
CA LEU A 111 -5.03 -0.53 -11.73
C LEU A 111 -3.99 -0.20 -10.67
N TYR A 112 -3.00 0.62 -11.01
CA TYR A 112 -1.91 0.98 -10.12
C TYR A 112 -2.16 2.29 -9.35
N GLN A 113 -2.89 3.24 -9.93
CA GLN A 113 -3.12 4.53 -9.27
C GLN A 113 -4.54 4.67 -8.70
N LEU A 114 -5.56 4.64 -9.56
CA LEU A 114 -6.91 5.01 -9.15
C LEU A 114 -7.53 3.97 -8.21
N PHE A 115 -7.45 2.69 -8.57
CA PHE A 115 -7.99 1.60 -7.78
C PHE A 115 -7.34 1.52 -6.40
N PRO A 116 -6.01 1.57 -6.25
CA PRO A 116 -5.39 1.58 -4.93
C PRO A 116 -5.75 2.80 -4.09
N LEU A 117 -5.89 3.99 -4.69
CA LEU A 117 -6.39 5.18 -3.98
C LEU A 117 -7.82 4.97 -3.45
N VAL A 118 -8.69 4.36 -4.24
CA VAL A 118 -10.06 4.02 -3.82
C VAL A 118 -10.04 3.01 -2.67
N CYS A 119 -9.19 1.98 -2.75
CA CYS A 119 -8.99 1.01 -1.68
C CYS A 119 -8.51 1.66 -0.37
N ILE A 120 -7.53 2.56 -0.44
CA ILE A 120 -7.03 3.31 0.73
C ILE A 120 -8.14 4.21 1.30
N PHE A 121 -8.90 4.91 0.46
CA PHE A 121 -10.02 5.73 0.90
C PHE A 121 -11.05 4.91 1.67
N PHE A 122 -11.49 3.78 1.11
CA PHE A 122 -12.45 2.92 1.80
C PHE A 122 -11.86 2.27 3.05
N TYR A 123 -10.58 1.86 3.02
CA TYR A 123 -9.87 1.39 4.21
C TYR A 123 -9.96 2.43 5.34
N TYR A 124 -9.62 3.69 5.05
CA TYR A 124 -9.67 4.78 6.02
C TYR A 124 -11.09 4.98 6.57
N VAL A 125 -12.10 5.06 5.70
CA VAL A 125 -13.50 5.28 6.10
C VAL A 125 -14.02 4.13 6.98
N LEU A 126 -13.75 2.89 6.58
CA LEU A 126 -14.16 1.70 7.31
C LEU A 126 -13.50 1.64 8.69
N GLN A 127 -12.19 1.85 8.77
CA GLN A 127 -11.47 1.85 10.03
C GLN A 127 -11.87 3.02 10.93
N ALA A 128 -12.06 4.21 10.36
CA ALA A 128 -12.56 5.36 11.11
C ALA A 128 -13.95 5.10 11.71
N PHE A 129 -14.82 4.42 10.96
CA PHE A 129 -16.11 3.99 11.48
C PHE A 129 -15.96 3.04 12.66
N VAL A 130 -15.11 2.01 12.56
CA VAL A 130 -14.85 1.06 13.65
C VAL A 130 -14.37 1.80 14.89
N VAL A 131 -13.36 2.66 14.75
CA VAL A 131 -12.78 3.37 15.89
C VAL A 131 -13.79 4.32 16.55
N ILE A 132 -14.50 5.13 15.76
CA ILE A 132 -15.41 6.15 16.32
C ILE A 132 -16.70 5.53 16.86
N ARG A 133 -17.26 4.53 16.16
CA ARG A 133 -18.60 4.02 16.45
C ARG A 133 -18.59 2.75 17.28
N ILE A 134 -17.54 1.92 17.17
CA ILE A 134 -17.43 0.65 17.89
C ILE A 134 -16.54 0.84 19.13
N LEU A 135 -15.31 1.33 18.97
CA LEU A 135 -14.38 1.48 20.10
C LEU A 135 -14.66 2.72 20.94
N GLY A 136 -15.05 3.83 20.31
CA GLY A 136 -15.27 5.11 20.99
C GLY A 136 -13.99 5.81 21.45
N GLU A 137 -12.82 5.42 20.92
CA GLU A 137 -11.52 5.99 21.29
C GLU A 137 -10.96 6.95 20.24
N ILE A 138 -10.36 8.06 20.68
CA ILE A 138 -9.78 9.06 19.77
C ILE A 138 -8.31 8.76 19.45
N ARG A 139 -7.59 8.03 20.31
CA ARG A 139 -6.16 7.78 20.11
C ARG A 139 -5.87 7.02 18.81
N PRO A 140 -6.57 5.90 18.48
CA PRO A 140 -6.36 5.21 17.21
C PRO A 140 -6.75 6.05 15.99
N MET A 141 -7.69 7.00 16.14
CA MET A 141 -8.02 7.93 15.03
C MET A 141 -6.85 8.83 14.67
N LEU A 142 -6.06 9.27 15.65
CA LEU A 142 -4.91 10.14 15.39
C LEU A 142 -3.83 9.40 14.58
N THR A 143 -3.53 8.15 14.93
CA THR A 143 -2.56 7.32 14.19
C THR A 143 -3.05 6.98 12.79
N LEU A 144 -4.33 6.62 12.63
CA LEU A 144 -4.94 6.37 11.32
C LEU A 144 -4.91 7.62 10.42
N THR A 145 -5.24 8.78 10.98
CA THR A 145 -5.22 10.07 10.25
C THR A 145 -3.79 10.48 9.89
N LEU A 146 -2.84 10.29 10.81
CA LEU A 146 -1.42 10.53 10.56
C LEU A 146 -0.92 9.68 9.39
N ALA A 147 -1.28 8.40 9.34
CA ALA A 147 -0.92 7.53 8.21
C ALA A 147 -1.44 8.07 6.87
N ALA A 148 -2.71 8.49 6.82
CA ALA A 148 -3.32 9.04 5.61
C ALA A 148 -2.64 10.35 5.17
N VAL A 149 -2.32 11.23 6.11
CA VAL A 149 -1.62 12.50 5.84
C VAL A 149 -0.19 12.25 5.35
N LEU A 150 0.55 11.35 5.99
CA LEU A 150 1.91 10.99 5.57
C LEU A 150 1.90 10.43 4.15
N PHE A 151 1.01 9.48 3.85
CA PHE A 151 0.87 8.95 2.49
C PHE A 151 0.54 10.05 1.48
N ALA A 152 -0.42 10.93 1.79
CA ALA A 152 -0.80 12.05 0.91
C ALA A 152 0.37 13.01 0.66
N ILE A 153 1.18 13.31 1.68
CA ILE A 153 2.40 14.12 1.53
C ILE A 153 3.36 13.44 0.55
N GLY A 154 3.59 12.12 0.67
CA GLY A 154 4.41 11.36 -0.27
C GLY A 154 3.93 11.50 -1.71
N GLN A 155 2.61 11.37 -1.94
CA GLN A 155 2.01 11.54 -3.27
C GLN A 155 2.20 12.97 -3.81
N VAL A 156 2.08 14.00 -2.96
CA VAL A 156 2.36 15.40 -3.35
C VAL A 156 3.82 15.57 -3.79
N PHE A 157 4.76 14.95 -3.08
CA PHE A 157 6.18 14.98 -3.46
C PHE A 157 6.41 14.39 -4.84
N THR A 158 5.82 13.24 -5.14
CA THR A 158 5.95 12.58 -6.45
C THR A 158 5.31 13.36 -7.59
N TYR A 159 4.06 13.80 -7.44
CA TYR A 159 3.31 14.36 -8.57
C TYR A 159 3.46 15.87 -8.77
N LEU A 160 3.68 16.63 -7.70
CA LEU A 160 3.72 18.10 -7.78
C LEU A 160 5.13 18.65 -7.58
N ILE A 161 5.86 18.15 -6.58
CA ILE A 161 7.13 18.76 -6.15
C ILE A 161 8.33 18.20 -6.95
N SER A 162 8.23 16.98 -7.47
CA SER A 162 9.34 16.26 -8.11
C SER A 162 10.10 17.06 -9.18
N PRO A 163 9.46 17.76 -10.15
CA PRO A 163 10.18 18.56 -11.15
C PRO A 163 11.01 19.69 -10.54
N HIS A 164 10.50 20.32 -9.47
CA HIS A 164 11.20 21.39 -8.76
C HIS A 164 12.43 20.86 -8.01
N LEU A 165 12.32 19.69 -7.37
CA LEU A 165 13.45 19.03 -6.71
C LEU A 165 14.52 18.59 -7.72
N CYS A 166 14.11 18.03 -8.85
CA CYS A 166 15.02 17.66 -9.93
C CYS A 166 15.81 18.87 -10.43
N SER A 167 15.13 20.00 -10.67
CA SER A 167 15.78 21.24 -11.13
C SER A 167 16.74 21.81 -10.07
N ALA A 168 16.31 21.88 -8.81
CA ALA A 168 17.13 22.43 -7.72
C ALA A 168 18.37 21.58 -7.40
N SER A 169 18.26 20.26 -7.52
CA SER A 169 19.32 19.32 -7.19
C SER A 169 20.24 18.94 -8.36
N HIS A 170 20.06 19.56 -9.53
CA HIS A 170 20.75 19.16 -10.77
C HIS A 170 20.54 17.67 -11.12
N GLY A 171 19.31 17.17 -10.92
CA GLY A 171 18.92 15.80 -11.22
C GLY A 171 19.44 14.75 -10.24
N ARG A 172 20.00 15.16 -9.09
CA ARG A 172 20.50 14.23 -8.06
C ARG A 172 19.39 13.65 -7.18
N ILE A 173 18.32 14.42 -6.96
CA ILE A 173 17.19 14.06 -6.10
C ILE A 173 15.90 14.38 -6.84
N ASN A 174 14.92 13.48 -6.74
CA ASN A 174 13.57 13.65 -7.26
C ASN A 174 12.54 13.39 -6.15
N GLY A 175 11.26 13.52 -6.48
CA GLY A 175 10.17 13.28 -5.52
C GLY A 175 10.10 11.85 -4.98
N ALA A 176 10.62 10.86 -5.71
CA ALA A 176 10.53 9.45 -5.32
C ALA A 176 11.22 9.17 -3.98
N LEU A 177 12.37 9.81 -3.69
CA LEU A 177 13.05 9.68 -2.40
C LEU A 177 12.14 10.04 -1.22
N PHE A 178 11.39 11.14 -1.34
CA PHE A 178 10.49 11.59 -0.29
C PHE A 178 9.23 10.75 -0.24
N GLU A 179 8.72 10.33 -1.39
CA GLU A 179 7.57 9.43 -1.45
C GLU A 179 7.86 8.09 -0.77
N THR A 180 8.99 7.43 -1.04
CA THR A 180 9.44 6.24 -0.29
C THR A 180 9.46 6.49 1.21
N LEU A 181 10.09 7.59 1.67
CA LEU A 181 10.20 7.91 3.09
C LEU A 181 8.83 8.11 3.75
N PHE A 182 7.96 8.91 3.13
CA PHE A 182 6.64 9.21 3.69
C PHE A 182 5.69 8.02 3.60
N THR A 183 5.81 7.18 2.56
CA THR A 183 5.09 5.91 2.45
C THR A 183 5.54 4.94 3.54
N LEU A 184 6.84 4.81 3.83
CA LEU A 184 7.34 4.02 4.96
C LEU A 184 6.77 4.51 6.29
N LEU A 185 6.81 5.82 6.54
CA LEU A 185 6.24 6.40 7.76
C LEU A 185 4.71 6.15 7.85
N ALA A 186 4.00 6.20 6.72
CA ALA A 186 2.59 5.86 6.66
C ALA A 186 2.34 4.38 6.99
N VAL A 187 3.15 3.46 6.47
CA VAL A 187 3.07 2.02 6.78
C VAL A 187 3.32 1.76 8.26
N VAL A 188 4.32 2.42 8.86
CA VAL A 188 4.58 2.34 10.29
C VAL A 188 3.38 2.86 11.09
N ALA A 189 2.78 3.99 10.68
CA ALA A 189 1.60 4.53 11.34
C ALA A 189 0.36 3.62 11.18
N VAL A 190 0.17 2.95 10.04
CA VAL A 190 -0.85 1.90 9.85
C VAL A 190 -0.61 0.71 10.77
N TRP A 191 0.65 0.29 10.95
CA TRP A 191 0.98 -0.80 11.88
C TRP A 191 0.72 -0.41 13.33
N LEU A 192 1.11 0.81 13.75
CA LEU A 192 0.81 1.34 15.08
C LEU A 192 -0.71 1.45 15.32
N PHE A 193 -1.45 1.93 14.32
CA PHE A 193 -2.90 1.94 14.35
C PHE A 193 -3.47 0.53 14.56
N TRP A 194 -3.03 -0.44 13.76
CA TRP A 194 -3.48 -1.82 13.87
C TRP A 194 -3.16 -2.41 15.26
N SER A 195 -1.93 -2.27 15.74
CA SER A 195 -1.53 -2.75 17.08
C SER A 195 -2.39 -2.12 18.18
N SER A 196 -2.69 -0.82 18.09
CA SER A 196 -3.52 -0.11 19.09
C SER A 196 -4.98 -0.59 19.17
N ILE A 197 -5.49 -1.26 18.14
CA ILE A 197 -6.87 -1.81 18.13
C ILE A 197 -6.92 -3.33 18.32
N THR A 198 -5.77 -4.02 18.30
CA THR A 198 -5.69 -5.50 18.40
C THR A 198 -4.90 -6.03 19.58
N GLU A 199 -3.96 -5.28 20.15
CA GLU A 199 -3.19 -5.69 21.32
C GLU A 199 -3.63 -4.87 22.54
N ASP A 200 -3.97 -5.56 23.62
CA ASP A 200 -4.66 -5.06 24.81
C ASP A 200 -3.94 -3.91 25.54
N ASP A 201 -4.48 -2.69 25.43
CA ASP A 201 -4.49 -1.71 26.53
C ASP A 201 -5.86 -1.75 27.25
N TRP A 202 -6.58 -2.88 27.18
CA TRP A 202 -7.77 -3.06 27.99
C TRP A 202 -7.30 -3.24 29.44
N PRO A 203 -7.76 -2.42 30.41
CA PRO A 203 -7.43 -2.65 31.80
C PRO A 203 -8.01 -4.03 32.15
N VAL A 204 -7.13 -5.03 32.27
CA VAL A 204 -7.45 -6.28 32.94
C VAL A 204 -7.98 -5.86 34.31
N PRO A 205 -9.23 -6.19 34.68
CA PRO A 205 -9.69 -5.98 36.04
C PRO A 205 -8.66 -6.66 36.93
N SER A 206 -7.96 -5.88 37.75
CA SER A 206 -7.03 -6.41 38.75
C SER A 206 -7.79 -7.45 39.56
N GLY A 207 -7.54 -8.72 39.26
CA GLY A 207 -8.23 -9.83 39.87
C GLY A 207 -7.92 -9.84 41.37
N VAL A 208 -8.93 -9.42 42.14
CA VAL A 208 -9.26 -9.84 43.50
C VAL A 208 -8.08 -9.85 44.49
N GLU A 209 -7.96 -8.77 45.26
CA GLU A 209 -7.41 -8.87 46.62
C GLU A 209 -8.30 -9.80 47.47
N GLY A 210 -7.69 -10.81 48.11
CA GLY A 210 -8.31 -11.72 49.07
C GLY A 210 -8.28 -13.16 48.55
N TYR A 211 -7.63 -14.13 49.19
CA TYR A 211 -7.57 -14.41 50.63
C TYR A 211 -6.18 -14.95 51.04
N ASP A 212 -5.52 -14.28 52.00
CA ASP A 212 -4.53 -14.90 52.88
C ASP A 212 -5.22 -15.22 54.22
N ASN A 213 -5.11 -16.50 54.62
CA ASN A 213 -5.38 -17.12 55.93
C ASN A 213 -6.84 -17.25 56.42
#